data_AF-Q6EDZ0-F1
#
_entry.id   AF-Q6EDZ0-F1
#
_cell.length_a   1.000
_cell.length_b   1.000
_cell.length_c   1.000
_cell.angle_alpha   90.00
_cell.angle_beta   90.00
_cell.angle_gamma   90.00
#
_symmetry.space_group_name_H-M   'P 1'
#
loop_
_entity.id
_entity.type
_entity.pdbx_description
1 polymer ?
#
loop_
_entity_poly.entity_id
_entity_poly.type
_entity_poly.pdbx_seq_one_letter_code
_entity_poly.pdbx_strand_id
1 'polypeptide(L)' 'LQVSYDEYLSMKVLLLLSTVPKEGLKCQAVFDEIRMTYIKELGKAIVKR' A
#
# COMPACT_ATOMS: atom_id res chain seq x y z
N LEU A 1 18.74 -5.82 1.31
CA LEU A 1 17.31 -6.08 1.62
C LEU A 1 16.78 -7.39 1.03
N GLN A 2 17.31 -7.97 -0.06
CA GLN A 2 16.81 -9.24 -0.66
C GLN A 2 15.27 -9.31 -0.63
N VAL A 3 14.64 -8.33 -1.26
CA VAL A 3 13.20 -8.10 -1.20
C VAL A 3 12.50 -9.24 -1.95
N SER A 4 11.52 -9.86 -1.32
CA SER A 4 10.68 -10.88 -1.95
C SER A 4 9.77 -10.26 -3.02
N TYR A 5 9.28 -11.09 -3.94
CA TYR A 5 8.37 -10.61 -4.97
C TYR A 5 7.06 -10.05 -4.38
N ASP A 6 6.55 -10.65 -3.31
CA ASP A 6 5.34 -10.21 -2.62
C ASP A 6 5.50 -8.84 -1.93
N GLU A 7 6.66 -8.61 -1.32
CA GLU A 7 7.03 -7.29 -0.78
C GLU A 7 7.10 -6.26 -1.91
N TYR A 8 7.76 -6.58 -3.03
CA TYR A 8 7.89 -5.70 -4.19
C TYR A 8 6.53 -5.29 -4.78
N LEU A 9 5.61 -6.24 -4.97
CA LEU A 9 4.28 -5.96 -5.50
C LEU A 9 3.47 -5.06 -4.56
N SER A 10 3.50 -5.34 -3.25
CA SER A 10 2.80 -4.53 -2.26
C SER A 10 3.34 -3.09 -2.23
N MET A 11 4.66 -2.92 -2.31
CA MET A 11 5.31 -1.61 -2.37
C MET A 11 4.95 -0.82 -3.63
N LYS A 12 4.85 -1.48 -4.79
CA LYS A 12 4.43 -0.84 -6.06
C LYS A 12 3.03 -0.25 -5.95
N VAL A 13 2.10 -0.94 -5.29
CA VAL A 13 0.75 -0.41 -5.06
C VAL A 13 0.78 0.73 -4.06
N LEU A 14 1.53 0.62 -2.96
CA LEU A 14 1.64 1.71 -1.98
C LEU A 14 2.27 2.99 -2.57
N LEU A 15 3.19 2.86 -3.53
CA LEU A 15 3.73 3.99 -4.28
C LEU A 15 2.66 4.65 -5.16
N LEU A 16 1.79 3.87 -5.81
CA LEU A 16 0.65 4.42 -6.55
C LEU A 16 -0.31 5.20 -5.61
N LEU A 17 -0.43 4.75 -4.35
CA LEU A 17 -1.31 5.33 -3.34
C LEU A 17 -0.60 6.33 -2.41
N SER A 18 0.60 6.81 -2.76
CA SER A 18 1.38 7.69 -1.87
C SER A 18 1.06 9.18 -2.02
N THR A 19 0.37 9.56 -3.09
CA THR A 19 0.13 10.96 -3.43
C THR A 19 -1.35 11.17 -3.72
N VAL A 20 -1.93 12.15 -3.02
CA VAL A 20 -3.33 12.57 -3.18
C VAL A 20 -3.40 14.09 -3.32
N PRO A 21 -4.46 14.63 -3.96
CA PRO A 21 -4.70 16.07 -3.98
C PRO A 21 -4.85 16.65 -2.57
N LYS A 22 -4.57 17.94 -2.40
CA LYS A 22 -4.63 18.60 -1.08
C LYS A 22 -6.06 18.62 -0.52
N GLU A 23 -7.02 18.75 -1.42
CA GLU A 23 -8.46 18.70 -1.19
C GLU A 23 -9.00 17.28 -0.98
N GLY A 24 -8.16 16.26 -1.16
CA GLY A 24 -8.54 14.85 -1.07
C GLY A 24 -9.20 14.31 -2.35
N LEU A 25 -9.58 13.04 -2.30
CA LEU A 25 -10.27 12.34 -3.38
C LEU A 25 -11.78 12.35 -3.15
N LYS A 26 -12.55 12.27 -4.26
CA LYS A 26 -14.02 12.14 -4.21
C LYS A 26 -14.48 10.97 -3.33
N CYS A 27 -13.71 9.89 -3.30
CA CYS A 27 -13.97 8.69 -2.48
C CYS A 27 -12.82 8.44 -1.50
N GLN A 28 -12.47 9.45 -0.69
CA GLN A 28 -11.31 9.37 0.23
C GLN A 28 -11.36 8.16 1.17
N ALA A 29 -12.50 7.86 1.77
CA ALA A 29 -12.64 6.72 2.68
C ALA A 29 -12.29 5.37 2.01
N VAL A 30 -12.71 5.19 0.75
CA VAL A 30 -12.41 3.98 -0.03
C VAL A 30 -10.92 3.93 -0.37
N PHE A 31 -10.33 5.07 -0.74
CA PHE A 31 -8.89 5.14 -0.98
C PHE A 31 -8.07 4.77 0.27
N ASP A 32 -8.48 5.29 1.43
CA ASP A 32 -7.82 5.02 2.71
C ASP A 32 -7.95 3.53 3.10
N GLU A 33 -9.10 2.91 2.84
CA GLU A 33 -9.31 1.47 3.05
C GLU A 33 -8.40 0.61 2.16
N ILE A 34 -8.31 0.95 0.87
CA ILE A 34 -7.42 0.26 -0.07
C ILE A 34 -5.96 0.42 0.38
N ARG A 35 -5.54 1.64 0.69
CA ARG A 35 -4.18 1.92 1.18
C ARG A 35 -3.87 1.12 2.45
N MET A 36 -4.80 1.09 3.41
CA MET A 36 -4.63 0.33 4.65
C MET A 36 -4.52 -1.18 4.42
N THR A 37 -5.24 -1.69 3.42
CA THR A 37 -5.17 -3.10 3.01
C THR A 37 -3.77 -3.45 2.53
N TYR A 38 -3.18 -2.66 1.64
CA TYR A 38 -1.82 -2.91 1.14
C TYR A 38 -0.72 -2.69 2.18
N ILE A 39 -0.93 -1.81 3.17
CA ILE A 39 -0.03 -1.70 4.33
C ILE A 39 -0.04 -3.00 5.13
N LYS A 40 -1.22 -3.58 5.39
CA LYS A 40 -1.35 -4.87 6.09
C LYS A 40 -0.73 -6.02 5.30
N GLU A 41 -0.95 -6.07 3.98
CA GLU A 41 -0.35 -7.12 3.13
C GLU A 41 1.17 -7.04 3.10
N LEU A 42 1.74 -5.83 3.00
CA LEU A 42 3.19 -5.65 3.11
C LEU A 42 3.71 -6.12 4.49
N GLY A 43 3.00 -5.79 5.57
CA GLY A 43 3.34 -6.27 6.92
C GLY A 43 3.32 -7.81 7.03
N LYS A 44 2.35 -8.48 6.43
CA LYS A 44 2.29 -9.94 6.36
C LYS A 44 3.45 -10.53 5.54
N ALA A 45 3.78 -9.91 4.40
CA ALA A 45 4.87 -10.34 3.52
C ALA A 45 6.24 -10.26 4.22
N ILE A 46 6.46 -9.22 5.03
CA ILE A 46 7.68 -9.06 5.83
C ILE A 46 7.76 -10.11 6.94
N VAL A 47 6.66 -10.39 7.65
CA VAL A 47 6.66 -11.36 8.77
C VAL A 47 6.79 -12.81 8.30
N LYS A 48 6.35 -13.14 7.07
CA LYS A 48 6.52 -14.47 6.48
C LYS A 48 7.97 -14.84 6.15
N ARG A 49 8.90 -13.89 6.27
CA ARG A 49 10.31 -14.03 5.91
C ARG A 49 11.17 -14.55 7.05
#